data_AF-A0A0L9TUV2-F1
#
_entry.id   AF-A0A0L9TUV2-F1
#
_cell.length_a   1.000
_cell.length_b   1.000
_cell.length_c   1.000
_cell.angle_alpha   90.00
_cell.angle_beta   90.00
_cell.angle_gamma   90.00
#
_symmetry.space_group_name_H-M   'P 1'
#
loop_
_entity.id
_entity.type
_entity.pdbx_description
1 polymer ?
#
loop_
_entity_poly.entity_id
_entity_poly.type
_entity_poly.pdbx_seq_one_letter_code
_entity_poly.pdbx_strand_id
1 'polypeptide(L)'
;MAEHDKNKAITLLAESHSSHRKLQCSNDELKLDPQRSTNKNKELVTKRDNLLTERGALRDTVLKLENENKFLGDEVVNEHLLDFEKALAQCNLLFQVPLEDPHLDVGMIVVEVELVPIQVPPPSTPIIQAVEQP
;
A
#
# COMPACT_ATOMS: atom_id res chain seq x y z
N MET A 1 55.91 -34.60 -50.10
CA MET A 1 55.63 -33.22 -49.66
C MET A 1 54.20 -32.81 -50.03
N ALA A 2 53.81 -32.86 -51.31
CA ALA A 2 52.48 -32.44 -51.78
C ALA A 2 51.25 -33.09 -51.09
N GLU A 3 51.26 -34.40 -50.79
CA GLU A 3 50.10 -35.07 -50.19
C GLU A 3 49.87 -34.67 -48.72
N HIS A 4 50.95 -34.41 -47.97
CA HIS A 4 50.87 -33.92 -46.60
C HIS A 4 50.21 -32.53 -46.56
N ASP A 5 50.60 -31.66 -47.50
CA ASP A 5 50.07 -30.29 -47.58
C ASP A 5 48.59 -30.28 -48.00
N LYS A 6 48.21 -31.19 -48.90
CA LYS A 6 46.80 -31.41 -49.27
C LYS A 6 45.95 -31.86 -48.08
N ASN A 7 46.41 -32.86 -47.31
CA ASN A 7 45.69 -33.34 -46.14
C ASN A 7 45.57 -32.25 -45.07
N LYS A 8 46.63 -31.47 -44.86
CA LYS A 8 46.61 -30.30 -43.97
C LYS A 8 45.58 -29.26 -44.42
N ALA A 9 45.50 -28.97 -45.72
CA ALA A 9 44.50 -28.03 -46.27
C ALA A 9 43.06 -28.53 -46.08
N ILE A 10 42.80 -29.83 -46.26
CA ILE A 10 41.48 -30.43 -46.04
C ILE A 10 41.06 -30.31 -44.57
N THR A 11 41.97 -30.61 -43.64
CA THR A 11 41.69 -30.47 -42.20
C THR A 11 41.37 -29.02 -41.83
N LEU A 12 42.18 -28.06 -42.28
CA LEU A 12 41.94 -26.63 -42.03
C LEU A 12 40.61 -26.14 -42.62
N LEU A 13 40.24 -26.64 -43.79
CA LEU A 13 38.95 -26.32 -44.41
C LEU A 13 37.78 -26.86 -43.58
N ALA A 14 37.88 -28.11 -43.09
CA ALA A 14 36.87 -28.71 -42.23
C ALA A 14 36.72 -27.96 -40.89
N GLU A 15 37.83 -27.55 -40.27
CA GLU A 15 37.86 -26.74 -39.05
C GLU A 15 37.24 -25.36 -39.26
N SER A 16 37.57 -24.71 -40.39
CA SER A 16 36.97 -23.42 -40.78
C SER A 16 35.46 -23.53 -40.97
N HIS A 17 34.98 -24.55 -41.69
CA HIS A 17 33.54 -24.79 -41.86
C HIS A 17 32.82 -25.11 -40.54
N SER A 18 33.48 -25.83 -39.63
CA SER A 18 32.94 -26.11 -38.30
C SER A 18 32.80 -24.83 -37.47
N SER A 19 33.85 -24.00 -37.45
CA SER A 19 33.86 -22.70 -36.77
C SER A 19 32.83 -21.74 -37.35
N HIS A 20 32.71 -21.68 -38.67
CA HIS A 20 31.72 -20.86 -39.35
C HIS A 20 30.29 -21.26 -38.97
N ARG A 21 29.97 -22.56 -38.94
CA ARG A 21 28.66 -23.05 -38.50
C ARG A 21 28.34 -22.67 -37.07
N LYS A 22 29.30 -22.80 -36.15
CA LYS A 22 29.11 -22.39 -34.74
C LYS A 22 28.83 -20.89 -34.61
N LEU A 23 29.58 -20.06 -35.33
CA LEU A 23 29.37 -18.62 -35.37
C LEU A 23 28.00 -18.26 -35.96
N GLN A 24 27.57 -18.97 -37.00
CA GLN A 24 26.24 -18.76 -37.59
C GLN A 24 25.12 -19.08 -36.59
N CYS A 25 25.18 -20.23 -35.92
CA CYS A 25 24.21 -20.59 -34.88
C CYS A 25 24.18 -19.57 -33.75
N SER A 26 25.35 -19.13 -33.27
CA SER A 26 25.43 -18.10 -32.22
C SER A 26 24.87 -16.76 -32.67
N ASN A 27 25.10 -16.36 -33.93
CA ASN A 27 24.55 -15.14 -34.51
C ASN A 27 23.02 -15.20 -34.60
N ASP A 28 22.47 -16.34 -35.01
CA ASP A 28 21.03 -16.55 -35.11
C ASP A 28 20.36 -16.55 -33.73
N GLU A 29 21.00 -17.16 -32.72
CA GLU A 29 20.52 -17.11 -31.33
C GLU A 29 20.55 -15.69 -30.76
N LEU A 30 21.65 -14.95 -30.96
CA LEU A 30 21.78 -13.55 -30.53
C LEU A 30 20.80 -12.62 -31.23
N LYS A 31 20.31 -12.94 -32.43
CA LYS A 31 19.25 -12.17 -33.08
C LYS A 31 17.88 -12.39 -32.43
N LEU A 32 17.63 -13.58 -31.90
CA LEU A 32 16.36 -13.89 -31.24
C LEU A 32 16.28 -13.29 -29.83
N ASP A 33 17.40 -13.09 -29.16
CA ASP A 33 17.42 -12.58 -27.77
C ASP A 33 16.86 -11.14 -27.63
N PRO A 34 17.21 -10.16 -28.48
CA PRO A 34 16.58 -8.85 -28.49
C PRO A 34 15.07 -8.90 -28.71
N GLN A 35 14.58 -9.82 -29.57
CA GLN A 35 13.14 -9.98 -29.81
C GLN A 35 12.44 -10.52 -28.57
N ARG A 36 13.02 -11.52 -27.91
CA ARG A 36 12.50 -12.07 -26.65
C ARG A 36 12.47 -11.02 -25.55
N SER A 37 13.55 -10.26 -25.40
CA SER A 37 13.66 -9.17 -24.44
C SER A 37 12.66 -8.05 -24.73
N THR A 38 12.45 -7.70 -26.00
CA THR A 38 11.44 -6.72 -26.42
C THR A 38 10.03 -7.16 -26.05
N ASN A 39 9.67 -8.42 -26.30
CA ASN A 39 8.35 -8.95 -25.96
C ASN A 39 8.12 -8.95 -24.44
N LYS A 40 9.10 -9.42 -23.68
CA LYS A 40 9.04 -9.40 -22.21
C LYS A 40 8.91 -7.97 -21.68
N ASN A 41 9.63 -7.02 -22.28
CA ASN A 41 9.52 -5.61 -21.88
C ASN A 41 8.12 -5.04 -22.17
N LYS A 42 7.50 -5.39 -23.30
CA LYS A 42 6.12 -4.98 -23.61
C LYS A 42 5.14 -5.50 -22.56
N GLU A 43 5.25 -6.78 -22.19
CA GLU A 43 4.42 -7.38 -21.14
C GLU A 43 4.60 -6.67 -19.79
N LEU A 44 5.85 -6.37 -19.41
CA LEU A 44 6.14 -5.65 -18.17
C LEU A 44 5.60 -4.22 -18.17
N VAL A 45 5.68 -3.52 -19.30
CA VAL A 45 5.10 -2.17 -19.46
C VAL A 45 3.59 -2.22 -19.29
N THR A 46 2.90 -3.15 -19.97
CA THR A 46 1.45 -3.32 -19.82
C THR A 46 1.08 -3.64 -18.37
N LYS A 47 1.81 -4.54 -17.70
CA LYS A 47 1.57 -4.87 -16.29
C LYS A 47 1.78 -3.67 -15.37
N ARG A 48 2.83 -2.89 -15.60
CA ARG A 48 3.11 -1.64 -14.86
C ARG A 48 1.94 -0.67 -15.01
N ASP A 49 1.45 -0.47 -16.23
CA ASP A 49 0.38 0.50 -16.50
C ASP A 49 -0.93 0.09 -15.81
N ASN A 50 -1.29 -1.20 -15.85
CA ASN A 50 -2.44 -1.72 -15.12
C ASN A 50 -2.31 -1.48 -13.61
N LEU A 51 -1.14 -1.80 -13.02
CA LEU A 51 -0.88 -1.58 -11.60
C LEU A 51 -0.93 -0.09 -11.22
N LEU A 52 -0.47 0.81 -12.09
CA LEU A 52 -0.57 2.26 -11.87
C LEU A 52 -2.03 2.72 -11.83
N THR A 53 -2.87 2.19 -12.72
CA THR A 53 -4.32 2.47 -12.72
C THR A 53 -5.00 1.93 -11.47
N GLU A 54 -4.74 0.67 -11.10
CA GLU A 54 -5.30 0.06 -9.88
C GLU A 54 -4.90 0.83 -8.63
N ARG A 55 -3.62 1.22 -8.53
CA ARG A 55 -3.12 2.06 -7.42
C ARG A 55 -3.82 3.42 -7.38
N GLY A 56 -4.12 4.03 -8.54
CA GLY A 56 -4.88 5.27 -8.62
C GLY A 56 -6.28 5.11 -8.05
N ALA A 57 -7.03 4.13 -8.53
CA ALA A 57 -8.39 3.83 -8.06
C ALA A 57 -8.43 3.51 -6.55
N LEU A 58 -7.43 2.81 -6.04
CA LEU A 58 -7.34 2.51 -4.61
C LEU A 58 -7.11 3.77 -3.78
N ARG A 59 -6.24 4.70 -4.23
CA ARG A 59 -6.03 5.99 -3.55
C ARG A 59 -7.30 6.82 -3.51
N ASP A 60 -8.04 6.87 -4.61
CA ASP A 60 -9.31 7.61 -4.67
C ASP A 60 -10.34 7.00 -3.69
N THR A 61 -10.38 5.66 -3.61
CA THR A 61 -11.25 4.94 -2.66
C THR A 61 -10.87 5.22 -1.21
N VAL A 62 -9.57 5.18 -0.88
CA VAL A 62 -9.08 5.49 0.47
C VAL A 62 -9.45 6.91 0.87
N LEU A 63 -9.21 7.90 -0.01
CA LEU A 63 -9.56 9.29 0.26
C LEU A 63 -11.07 9.46 0.51
N LYS A 64 -11.90 8.77 -0.28
CA LYS A 64 -13.35 8.78 -0.07
C LYS A 64 -13.73 8.23 1.31
N LEU A 65 -13.18 7.07 1.69
CA LEU A 65 -13.46 6.44 2.97
C LEU A 65 -12.95 7.27 4.16
N GLU A 66 -11.79 7.91 4.04
CA GLU A 66 -11.27 8.83 5.06
C GLU A 66 -12.22 10.01 5.31
N ASN A 67 -12.75 10.59 4.22
CA ASN A 67 -13.72 11.68 4.32
C ASN A 67 -15.06 11.23 4.92
N GLU A 68 -15.58 10.08 4.49
CA GLU A 68 -16.83 9.51 5.04
C GLU A 68 -16.67 9.16 6.53
N ASN A 69 -15.55 8.55 6.92
CA ASN A 69 -15.29 8.19 8.31
C ASN A 69 -15.16 9.43 9.20
N LYS A 70 -14.50 10.49 8.71
CA LYS A 70 -14.47 11.77 9.42
C LYS A 70 -15.87 12.36 9.58
N PHE A 71 -16.64 12.42 8.51
CA PHE A 71 -18.00 12.96 8.54
C PHE A 71 -18.90 12.20 9.53
N LEU A 72 -18.90 10.87 9.47
CA LEU A 72 -19.68 10.02 10.37
C LEU A 72 -19.19 10.16 11.82
N GLY A 73 -17.89 10.27 12.04
CA GLY A 73 -17.33 10.53 13.37
C GLY A 73 -17.84 11.86 13.95
N ASP A 74 -17.84 12.93 13.15
CA ASP A 74 -18.36 14.24 13.55
C ASP A 74 -19.88 14.18 13.80
N GLU A 75 -20.64 13.45 12.97
CA GLU A 75 -22.09 13.27 13.12
C GLU A 75 -22.45 12.57 14.44
N VAL A 76 -21.77 11.47 14.76
CA VAL A 76 -21.99 10.73 16.01
C VAL A 76 -21.68 11.59 17.24
N VAL A 77 -20.58 12.35 17.21
CA VAL A 77 -20.23 13.26 18.31
C VAL A 77 -21.29 14.35 18.46
N ASN A 78 -21.76 14.93 17.35
CA ASN A 78 -22.79 15.97 17.37
C ASN A 78 -24.13 15.44 17.89
N GLU A 79 -24.57 14.25 17.47
CA GLU A 79 -25.80 13.61 17.97
C GLU A 79 -25.72 13.38 19.48
N HIS A 80 -24.63 12.77 19.96
CA HIS A 80 -24.44 12.51 21.38
C HIS A 80 -24.34 13.79 22.21
N LEU A 81 -23.66 14.82 21.72
CA LEU A 81 -23.60 16.11 22.40
C LEU A 81 -25.00 16.72 22.52
N LEU A 82 -25.76 16.72 21.42
CA LEU A 82 -27.12 17.27 21.40
C LEU A 82 -28.04 16.52 22.36
N ASP A 83 -27.98 15.20 22.41
CA ASP A 83 -28.80 14.40 23.32
C ASP A 83 -28.38 14.56 24.77
N PHE A 84 -27.09 14.74 25.04
CA PHE A 84 -26.59 15.07 26.37
C PHE A 84 -27.08 16.45 26.83
N GLU A 85 -27.03 17.47 25.97
CA GLU A 85 -27.56 18.80 26.25
C GLU A 85 -29.06 18.77 26.53
N LYS A 86 -29.84 18.01 25.74
CA LYS A 86 -31.27 17.79 25.99
C LYS A 86 -31.51 17.14 27.36
N ALA A 87 -30.72 16.13 27.73
CA ALA A 87 -30.85 15.46 29.01
C ALA A 87 -30.55 16.41 30.18
N LEU A 88 -29.49 17.22 30.08
CA LEU A 88 -29.18 18.25 31.08
C LEU A 88 -30.31 19.29 31.20
N ALA A 89 -30.86 19.76 30.09
CA ALA A 89 -31.99 20.68 30.08
C ALA A 89 -33.23 20.08 30.78
N GLN A 90 -33.51 18.79 30.56
CA GLN A 90 -34.59 18.07 31.25
C GLN A 90 -34.32 17.96 32.76
N CYS A 91 -33.08 17.65 33.17
CA CYS A 91 -32.70 17.58 34.57
C CYS A 91 -32.86 18.94 35.29
N ASN A 92 -32.46 20.04 34.66
CA ASN A 92 -32.70 21.38 35.19
C ASN A 92 -34.22 21.62 35.35
N LEU A 93 -35.01 21.36 34.30
CA LEU A 93 -36.45 21.60 34.36
C LEU A 93 -37.16 20.79 35.46
N LEU A 94 -36.81 19.50 35.62
CA LEU A 94 -37.50 18.59 36.53
C LEU A 94 -36.98 18.67 37.97
N PHE A 95 -35.68 18.89 38.15
CA PHE A 95 -35.01 18.76 39.44
C PHE A 95 -34.30 20.05 39.90
N GLN A 96 -34.38 21.12 39.11
CA GLN A 96 -33.70 22.41 39.37
C GLN A 96 -32.17 22.27 39.50
N VAL A 97 -31.59 21.29 38.80
CA VAL A 97 -30.13 21.13 38.72
C VAL A 97 -29.54 22.32 37.94
N PRO A 98 -28.58 23.07 38.49
CA PRO A 98 -27.94 24.16 37.77
C PRO A 98 -27.20 23.64 36.52
N LEU A 99 -27.35 24.34 35.39
CA LEU A 99 -26.64 23.99 34.14
C LEU A 99 -25.18 24.44 34.15
N GLU A 100 -24.87 25.49 34.92
CA GLU A 100 -23.52 25.98 35.15
C GLU A 100 -23.19 25.79 36.62
N ASP A 101 -22.77 24.58 36.97
CA ASP A 101 -22.21 24.27 38.28
C ASP A 101 -20.69 24.05 38.13
N PRO A 102 -19.83 24.88 38.73
CA PRO A 102 -18.38 24.68 38.69
C PRO A 102 -17.91 23.38 39.36
N HIS A 103 -18.78 22.67 40.07
CA HIS A 103 -18.52 21.33 40.62
C HIS A 103 -18.82 20.20 39.62
N LEU A 104 -19.53 20.47 38.52
CA LEU A 104 -19.75 19.53 37.42
C LEU A 104 -18.57 19.60 36.44
N ASP A 105 -17.58 18.74 36.66
CA ASP A 105 -16.43 18.54 35.77
C ASP A 105 -16.62 17.24 34.97
N VAL A 106 -16.67 17.33 33.64
CA VAL A 106 -16.79 16.18 32.72
C VAL A 106 -15.56 15.26 32.80
N GLY A 107 -14.44 15.78 33.31
CA GLY A 107 -13.25 15.00 33.64
C GLY A 107 -13.37 14.14 34.90
N MET A 108 -14.51 14.17 35.61
CA MET A 108 -14.74 13.41 36.83
C MET A 108 -15.82 12.33 36.64
N ILE A 109 -15.67 11.20 37.31
CA ILE A 109 -16.64 10.11 37.39
C ILE A 109 -16.94 9.81 38.86
N VAL A 110 -18.16 9.37 39.17
CA VAL A 110 -18.54 8.96 40.53
C VAL A 110 -18.16 7.51 40.75
N VAL A 111 -17.25 7.25 41.69
CA VAL A 111 -16.84 5.90 42.14
C VAL A 111 -17.05 5.85 43.64
N GLU A 112 -17.81 4.87 44.13
CA GLU A 112 -18.09 4.71 45.57
C GLU A 112 -18.63 5.99 46.25
N VAL A 113 -19.45 6.76 45.54
CA VAL A 113 -20.05 8.04 46.00
C VAL A 113 -19.05 9.21 46.05
N GLU A 114 -17.80 9.01 45.63
CA GLU A 114 -16.81 10.09 45.49
C GLU A 114 -16.58 10.48 44.02
N LEU A 115 -16.37 11.76 43.75
CA LEU A 115 -15.98 12.28 42.44
C LEU A 115 -14.46 12.10 42.25
N VAL A 116 -14.07 11.29 41.26
CA VAL A 116 -12.67 10.99 40.95
C VAL A 116 -12.35 11.31 39.49
N PRO A 117 -11.12 11.74 39.16
CA PRO A 117 -10.75 12.01 37.77
C PRO A 117 -10.83 10.76 36.87
N ILE A 118 -11.41 10.91 35.68
CA ILE A 118 -11.44 9.89 34.64
C ILE A 118 -10.01 9.69 34.14
N GLN A 119 -9.50 8.46 34.26
CA GLN A 119 -8.23 8.10 33.65
C GLN A 119 -8.40 8.00 32.13
N VAL A 120 -7.84 8.96 31.40
CA VAL A 120 -7.79 8.89 29.94
C VAL A 120 -6.84 7.76 29.54
N PRO A 121 -7.31 6.73 28.81
CA PRO A 121 -6.43 5.69 28.30
C PRO A 121 -5.34 6.30 27.41
N PRO A 122 -4.12 5.75 27.40
CA PRO A 122 -3.08 6.23 26.51
C PRO A 122 -3.54 6.14 25.05
N PRO A 123 -3.17 7.10 24.20
CA PRO A 123 -3.55 7.08 22.79
C PRO A 123 -3.09 5.77 22.15
N SER A 124 -4.02 5.10 21.47
CA SER A 124 -3.71 3.87 20.74
C SER A 124 -2.68 4.20 19.67
N THR A 125 -1.49 3.59 19.77
CA THR A 125 -0.44 3.77 18.78
C THR A 125 -0.92 3.12 17.48
N PRO A 126 -0.86 3.82 16.33
CA PRO A 126 -1.15 3.18 15.06
C PRO A 126 -0.12 2.06 14.86
N ILE A 127 -0.61 0.82 14.69
CA ILE A 127 0.24 -0.31 14.32
C ILE A 127 0.71 -0.05 12.88
N ILE A 128 1.82 0.66 12.74
CA ILE A 128 2.56 0.71 11.48
C ILE A 128 3.30 -0.62 11.41
N GLN A 129 2.69 -1.61 10.75
CA GLN A 129 3.46 -2.77 10.28
C GLN A 129 4.43 -2.23 9.24
N ALA A 130 5.68 -2.02 9.66
CA ALA A 130 6.79 -1.79 8.75
C ALA A 130 6.90 -3.03 7.86
N VAL A 131 6.36 -2.94 6.65
CA VAL A 131 6.70 -3.85 5.57
C VAL A 131 8.15 -3.54 5.22
N GLU A 132 9.07 -4.34 5.76
CA GLU A 132 10.42 -4.47 5.19
C GLU A 132 10.25 -4.84 3.71
N GLN A 133 10.57 -3.90 2.82
CA GLN A 133 10.77 -4.22 1.42
C GLN A 133 12.20 -4.73 1.22
N PRO A 134 12.40 -5.77 0.38
CA PRO A 134 13.71 -6.27 -0.01
C PRO A 134 14.48 -5.30 -0.92
#